data_AF-A0A4P8IY09-F1
#
_entry.id   AF-A0A4P8IY09-F1
#
_cell.length_a   1.000
_cell.length_b   1.000
_cell.length_c   1.000
_cell.angle_alpha   90.00
_cell.angle_beta   90.00
_cell.angle_gamma   90.00
#
_symmetry.space_group_name_H-M   'P 1'
#
loop_
_entity.id
_entity.type
_entity.pdbx_description
1 polymer ?
#
loop_
_entity_poly.entity_id
_entity_poly.type
_entity_poly.pdbx_seq_one_letter_code
_entity_poly.pdbx_strand_id
1 'polypeptide(L)'
;MKLIWSKTAVALCVLLASGAASAASKLTPAECNDYPFKPLSKPVTHAQLMRELRELESVGYDPSAYDDSYYPSDVLLAQARLRLKYRADCLGENVKVPTARIDSRRGLLAPM
;
A
#
# COMPACT_ATOMS: atom_id res chain seq x y z
N MET A 1 -2.88 55.51 -20.63
CA MET A 1 -3.99 54.55 -20.85
C MET A 1 -3.68 53.77 -22.11
N LYS A 2 -3.41 52.45 -22.17
CA LYS A 2 -3.66 51.32 -21.27
C LYS A 2 -2.53 50.30 -21.51
N LEU A 3 -1.68 50.10 -20.49
CA LEU A 3 -0.61 49.11 -20.45
C LEU A 3 -1.09 47.93 -19.60
N ILE A 4 -2.10 47.17 -20.06
CA ILE A 4 -2.75 46.15 -19.21
C ILE A 4 -3.24 44.93 -20.00
N TRP A 5 -2.60 44.56 -21.13
CA TRP A 5 -3.07 43.47 -21.99
C TRP A 5 -1.98 42.46 -22.39
N SER A 6 -0.99 42.23 -21.51
CA SER A 6 0.04 41.20 -21.74
C SER A 6 0.29 40.25 -20.56
N LYS A 7 -0.44 40.42 -19.45
CA LYS A 7 -0.21 39.67 -18.20
C LYS A 7 -1.29 38.65 -17.83
N THR A 8 -2.27 38.42 -18.70
CA THR A 8 -3.39 37.51 -18.44
C THR A 8 -3.40 36.27 -19.34
N ALA A 9 -2.51 36.17 -20.32
CA ALA A 9 -2.44 34.99 -21.20
C ALA A 9 -1.66 33.82 -20.58
N VAL A 10 -0.76 34.08 -19.62
CA VAL A 10 0.09 33.03 -19.03
C VAL A 10 -0.62 32.31 -17.87
N ALA A 11 -1.60 32.94 -17.23
CA ALA A 11 -2.26 32.39 -16.03
C ALA A 11 -3.29 31.28 -16.32
N LEU A 12 -3.72 31.09 -17.57
CA LEU A 12 -4.72 30.06 -17.91
C LEU A 12 -4.12 28.70 -18.35
N CYS A 13 -2.84 28.63 -18.74
CA CYS A 13 -2.21 27.36 -19.15
C CYS A 13 -1.70 26.50 -17.99
N VAL A 14 -1.65 27.02 -16.75
CA VAL A 14 -1.11 26.28 -15.59
C VAL A 14 -2.17 25.43 -14.87
N LEU A 15 -3.47 25.62 -15.16
CA LEU A 15 -4.55 24.92 -14.46
C LEU A 15 -4.98 23.59 -15.09
N LEU A 16 -4.36 23.17 -16.20
CA LEU A 16 -4.62 21.88 -16.86
C LEU A 16 -3.78 20.71 -16.32
N ALA A 17 -2.95 20.92 -15.29
CA ALA A 17 -2.25 19.84 -14.60
C ALA A 17 -3.10 19.19 -13.47
N SER A 18 -4.43 19.34 -13.53
CA SER A 18 -5.36 18.70 -12.59
C SER A 18 -5.75 17.31 -13.07
N GLY A 19 -5.30 16.30 -12.31
CA GLY A 19 -6.07 15.09 -12.11
C GLY A 19 -5.63 13.88 -12.92
N ALA A 20 -4.48 13.28 -12.59
CA ALA A 20 -4.36 11.84 -12.71
C ALA A 20 -5.30 11.22 -11.65
N ALA A 21 -6.59 11.10 -12.00
CA ALA A 21 -7.53 10.27 -11.27
C ALA A 21 -6.95 8.85 -11.29
N SER A 22 -6.54 8.37 -10.13
CA SER A 22 -6.00 7.04 -9.93
C SER A 22 -7.10 6.00 -10.14
N ALA A 23 -7.35 5.68 -11.41
CA ALA A 23 -8.02 4.45 -11.82
C ALA A 23 -7.05 3.30 -11.55
N ALA A 24 -6.99 2.82 -10.29
CA ALA A 24 -6.19 1.67 -9.85
C ALA A 24 -4.87 1.51 -10.62
N SER A 25 -4.03 2.55 -10.60
CA SER A 25 -2.74 2.54 -11.29
C SER A 25 -1.93 1.40 -10.70
N LYS A 26 -1.71 0.35 -11.50
CA LYS A 26 -0.77 -0.72 -11.17
C LYS A 26 0.53 -0.07 -10.70
N LEU A 27 1.12 -0.61 -9.64
CA LEU A 27 2.41 -0.12 -9.17
C LEU A 27 3.43 -0.22 -10.32
N THR A 28 4.38 0.71 -10.37
CA THR A 28 5.43 0.63 -11.40
C THR A 28 6.26 -0.65 -11.18
N PRO A 29 6.95 -1.17 -12.22
CA PRO A 29 7.82 -2.32 -12.05
C PRO A 29 8.89 -2.12 -10.95
N ALA A 30 9.36 -0.88 -10.75
CA ALA A 30 10.30 -0.56 -9.69
C ALA A 30 9.66 -0.70 -8.29
N GLU A 31 8.45 -0.17 -8.11
CA GLU A 31 7.70 -0.29 -6.86
C GLU A 31 7.38 -1.77 -6.53
N CYS A 32 7.00 -2.55 -7.55
CA CYS A 32 6.72 -3.98 -7.40
C CYS A 32 7.96 -4.84 -7.11
N ASN A 33 9.18 -4.33 -7.31
CA ASN A 33 10.41 -5.05 -6.98
C ASN A 33 10.89 -4.80 -5.54
N ASP A 34 10.42 -3.74 -4.89
CA ASP A 34 10.72 -3.45 -3.48
C ASP A 34 9.67 -4.05 -2.53
N TYR A 35 8.60 -4.64 -3.09
CA TYR A 35 7.38 -5.08 -2.40
C TYR A 35 6.96 -6.51 -2.81
N PRO A 36 6.48 -7.39 -1.91
CA PRO A 36 6.70 -7.43 -0.47
C PRO A 36 7.91 -8.32 -0.07
N PHE A 37 8.62 -7.93 1.00
CA PHE A 37 9.71 -8.68 1.65
C PHE A 37 10.85 -9.15 0.73
N LYS A 38 11.63 -8.19 0.21
CA LYS A 38 12.84 -8.50 -0.54
C LYS A 38 13.92 -9.09 0.37
N PRO A 39 14.53 -10.24 0.02
CA PRO A 39 15.64 -10.79 0.79
C PRO A 39 16.77 -9.77 0.97
N LEU A 40 17.17 -9.55 2.22
CA LEU A 40 18.20 -8.57 2.56
C LEU A 40 19.58 -9.24 2.51
N SER A 41 20.53 -8.59 1.82
CA SER A 41 21.95 -8.99 1.82
C SER A 41 22.77 -8.32 2.93
N LYS A 42 22.14 -7.42 3.68
CA LYS A 42 22.70 -6.64 4.79
C LYS A 42 21.71 -6.67 5.97
N PRO A 43 22.14 -6.33 7.19
CA PRO A 43 21.21 -6.15 8.30
C PRO A 43 20.08 -5.17 7.96
N VAL A 44 18.90 -5.40 8.53
CA VAL A 44 17.74 -4.54 8.32
C VAL A 44 17.99 -3.15 8.88
N THR A 45 17.71 -2.11 8.08
CA THR A 45 17.69 -0.74 8.56
C THR A 45 16.32 -0.41 9.15
N HIS A 46 16.28 0.54 10.10
CA HIS A 46 15.01 0.99 10.68
C HIS A 46 14.01 1.48 9.62
N ALA A 47 14.49 2.16 8.58
CA ALA A 47 13.65 2.62 7.48
C ALA A 47 13.02 1.48 6.66
N GLN A 48 13.77 0.39 6.45
CA GLN A 48 13.25 -0.82 5.79
C GLN A 48 12.22 -1.52 6.67
N LEU A 49 12.52 -1.70 7.95
CA LEU A 49 11.58 -2.30 8.91
C LEU A 49 10.26 -1.54 8.95
N MET A 50 10.31 -0.21 9.10
CA MET A 50 9.10 0.62 9.15
C MET A 50 8.34 0.68 7.82
N ARG A 51 9.01 0.38 6.70
CA ARG A 51 8.31 0.22 5.41
C ARG A 51 7.53 -1.09 5.40
N GLU A 52 8.19 -2.20 5.69
CA GLU A 52 7.54 -3.53 5.73
C GLU A 52 6.41 -3.59 6.77
N LEU A 53 6.56 -2.91 7.91
CA LEU A 53 5.50 -2.81 8.91
C LEU A 53 4.27 -2.07 8.38
N ARG A 54 4.47 -0.92 7.71
CA ARG A 54 3.36 -0.16 7.09
C ARG A 54 2.65 -0.96 5.99
N GLU A 55 3.37 -1.82 5.29
CA GLU A 55 2.78 -2.73 4.31
C GLU A 55 1.84 -3.74 4.99
N LEU A 56 2.27 -4.36 6.09
CA LEU A 56 1.41 -5.25 6.88
C LEU A 56 0.20 -4.51 7.48
N GLU A 57 0.40 -3.30 7.99
CA GLU A 57 -0.69 -2.45 8.52
C GLU A 57 -1.71 -2.12 7.43
N SER A 58 -1.27 -1.93 6.18
CA SER A 58 -2.16 -1.66 5.04
C SER A 58 -3.16 -2.80 4.74
N VAL A 59 -2.88 -4.01 5.23
CA VAL A 59 -3.75 -5.20 5.12
C VAL A 59 -4.35 -5.64 6.46
N GLY A 60 -4.27 -4.77 7.47
CA GLY A 60 -4.99 -4.88 8.73
C GLY A 60 -4.21 -5.47 9.90
N TYR A 61 -2.88 -5.60 9.81
CA TYR A 61 -2.03 -5.88 10.97
C TYR A 61 -2.03 -4.69 11.93
N ASP A 62 -2.00 -4.94 13.23
CA ASP A 62 -1.97 -3.91 14.28
C ASP A 62 -0.87 -4.27 15.29
N PRO A 63 0.35 -3.71 15.15
CA PRO A 63 1.45 -4.01 16.06
C PRO A 63 1.24 -3.42 17.47
N SER A 64 0.24 -2.55 17.64
CA SER A 64 -0.14 -1.96 18.94
C SER A 64 -1.25 -2.73 19.63
N ALA A 65 -1.72 -3.83 19.03
CA ALA A 65 -2.70 -4.71 19.63
C ALA A 65 -2.15 -5.20 20.98
N TYR A 66 -2.85 -4.86 22.05
CA TYR A 66 -2.45 -5.18 23.42
C TYR A 66 -2.51 -6.69 23.73
N ASP A 67 -3.23 -7.46 22.89
CA ASP A 67 -3.46 -8.89 23.08
C ASP A 67 -2.53 -9.74 22.21
N ASP A 68 -1.38 -10.11 22.76
CA ASP A 68 -0.38 -10.99 22.14
C ASP A 68 -0.85 -12.45 21.99
N SER A 69 -2.07 -12.81 22.44
CA SER A 69 -2.58 -14.20 22.42
C SER A 69 -2.63 -14.82 21.01
N TYR A 70 -2.55 -13.98 19.97
CA TYR A 70 -2.63 -14.40 18.58
C TYR A 70 -1.30 -14.33 17.86
N TYR A 71 -0.21 -13.91 18.50
CA TYR A 71 1.11 -14.00 17.91
C TYR A 71 1.53 -15.48 17.80
N PRO A 72 2.03 -15.96 16.64
CA PRO A 72 2.32 -15.21 15.40
C PRO A 72 1.23 -15.30 14.32
N SER A 73 0.04 -15.83 14.61
CA SER A 73 -1.03 -16.09 13.63
C SER A 73 -1.55 -14.84 12.92
N ASP A 74 -1.61 -13.71 13.62
CA ASP A 74 -2.05 -12.41 13.12
C ASP A 74 -1.10 -11.83 12.06
N VAL A 75 0.21 -11.86 12.32
CA VAL A 75 1.23 -11.43 11.35
C VAL A 75 1.31 -12.39 10.16
N LEU A 76 1.13 -13.70 10.36
CA LEU A 76 1.07 -14.68 9.28
C LEU A 76 -0.15 -14.43 8.37
N LEU A 77 -1.32 -14.13 8.95
CA LEU A 77 -2.52 -13.81 8.19
C LEU A 77 -2.37 -12.48 7.44
N ALA A 78 -1.76 -11.47 8.05
CA ALA A 78 -1.44 -10.22 7.38
C ALA A 78 -0.49 -10.44 6.19
N GLN A 79 0.56 -11.25 6.34
CA GLN A 79 1.44 -11.61 5.22
C GLN A 79 0.69 -12.31 4.07
N ALA A 80 -0.27 -13.19 4.38
CA ALA A 80 -1.10 -13.84 3.36
C ALA A 80 -1.97 -12.81 2.61
N ARG A 81 -2.60 -11.88 3.31
CA ARG A 81 -3.36 -10.77 2.69
C ARG A 81 -2.46 -9.85 1.87
N LEU A 82 -1.24 -9.60 2.32
CA LEU A 82 -0.27 -8.78 1.60
C LEU A 82 0.12 -9.41 0.26
N ARG A 83 0.25 -10.74 0.20
CA ARG A 83 0.45 -11.44 -1.08
C ARG A 83 -0.75 -11.27 -2.02
N LEU A 84 -1.98 -11.27 -1.52
CA LEU A 84 -3.16 -10.97 -2.34
C LEU A 84 -3.13 -9.53 -2.87
N LYS A 85 -2.71 -8.58 -2.04
CA LYS A 85 -2.52 -7.18 -2.43
C LYS A 85 -1.47 -7.04 -3.53
N TYR A 86 -0.32 -7.73 -3.40
CA TYR A 86 0.69 -7.80 -4.46
C TYR A 86 0.12 -8.32 -5.78
N ARG A 87 -0.65 -9.41 -5.77
CA ARG A 87 -1.28 -9.95 -6.98
C ARG A 87 -2.21 -8.94 -7.65
N ALA A 88 -2.99 -8.19 -6.87
CA ALA A 88 -3.85 -7.13 -7.38
C ALA A 88 -3.05 -5.96 -7.95
N ASP A 89 -2.06 -5.45 -7.20
CA ASP A 89 -1.36 -4.21 -7.47
C ASP A 89 -0.25 -4.35 -8.53
N CYS A 90 0.44 -5.50 -8.57
CA CYS A 90 1.62 -5.74 -9.39
C CYS A 90 1.41 -6.73 -10.54
N LEU A 91 0.54 -7.74 -10.37
CA LEU A 91 0.32 -8.77 -11.39
C LEU A 91 -0.90 -8.52 -12.27
N GLY A 92 -1.74 -7.53 -11.93
CA GLY A 92 -2.92 -7.25 -12.73
C GLY A 92 -4.16 -8.03 -12.36
N GLU A 93 -4.08 -8.94 -11.38
CA GLU A 93 -5.11 -9.92 -11.14
C GLU A 93 -6.34 -9.33 -10.41
N ASN A 94 -7.53 -9.87 -10.70
CA ASN A 94 -8.75 -9.47 -10.02
C ASN A 94 -8.89 -10.26 -8.70
N VAL A 95 -8.13 -9.88 -7.68
CA VAL A 95 -8.11 -10.54 -6.37
C VAL A 95 -8.76 -9.64 -5.32
N LYS A 96 -9.67 -10.19 -4.50
CA LYS A 96 -10.20 -9.49 -3.33
C LYS A 96 -9.16 -9.48 -2.22
N VAL A 97 -8.75 -8.29 -1.80
CA VAL A 97 -7.83 -8.08 -0.67
C VAL A 97 -8.65 -7.76 0.57
N PRO A 98 -8.62 -8.59 1.62
CA PRO A 98 -9.25 -8.25 2.89
C PRO A 98 -8.48 -7.10 3.57
N THR A 99 -9.17 -6.02 3.91
CA THR A 99 -8.57 -4.83 4.57
C THR A 99 -9.12 -4.55 5.96
N ALA A 100 -10.14 -5.29 6.41
CA ALA A 100 -10.62 -5.19 7.78
C ALA A 100 -9.49 -5.55 8.75
N ARG A 101 -9.42 -4.86 9.91
CA ARG A 101 -8.50 -5.25 10.99
C ARG A 101 -8.61 -6.75 11.24
N ILE A 102 -7.45 -7.39 11.46
CA ILE A 102 -7.37 -8.78 11.84
C ILE A 102 -8.00 -8.88 13.24
N ASP A 103 -9.32 -9.13 13.29
CA ASP A 103 -10.06 -9.36 14.52
C ASP A 103 -10.12 -10.87 14.76
N SER A 104 -9.56 -11.31 15.88
CA SER A 104 -9.57 -12.70 16.32
C SER A 104 -10.95 -13.32 16.46
N ARG A 105 -12.03 -12.53 16.56
CA ARG A 105 -13.40 -13.08 16.55
C ARG A 105 -13.82 -13.66 15.20
N ARG A 106 -13.10 -13.38 14.12
CA ARG A 106 -13.43 -13.83 12.76
C ARG A 106 -12.50 -14.94 12.24
N GLY A 107 -11.77 -15.61 13.15
CA GLY A 107 -10.91 -16.77 12.88
C GLY A 107 -11.65 -18.04 12.46
N LEU A 108 -12.63 -17.94 11.55
CA LEU A 108 -13.25 -19.12 10.94
C LEU A 108 -12.45 -19.52 9.70
N LEU A 109 -11.65 -20.58 9.88
CA LEU A 109 -11.21 -21.57 8.90
C LEU A 109 -11.26 -21.16 7.42
N ALA A 110 -10.09 -20.96 6.81
CA ALA A 110 -9.89 -21.39 5.43
C ALA A 110 -9.18 -22.76 5.48
N PRO A 111 -9.80 -23.86 5.01
CA PRO A 111 -9.07 -25.10 4.83
C PRO A 111 -8.01 -24.92 3.73
N MET A 112 -6.92 -25.64 3.91
CA MET A 112 -5.81 -25.80 2.96
C MET A 112 -6.30 -26.42 1.65
#